data_AF-A0A183KSV0-F1
#
_entry.id   AF-A0A183KSV0-F1
#
_cell.length_a   1.000
_cell.length_b   1.000
_cell.length_c   1.000
_cell.angle_alpha   90.00
_cell.angle_beta   90.00
_cell.angle_gamma   90.00
#
_symmetry.space_group_name_H-M   'P 1'
#
loop_
_entity.id
_entity.type
_entity.pdbx_description
1 polymer ?
#
loop_
_entity_poly.entity_id
_entity_poly.type
_entity_poly.pdbx_seq_one_letter_code
_entity_poly.pdbx_strand_id
1 'polypeptide(L)'
;MLAIKFFIYNPECSIPITYRLQWSLFKNMDWNKLIKKLHEITHKQYSGFTLTWNDGFHNCIITDVKDILRAVEYMQTKQLHHDDCLHIKVNSLPKSLPNENVFTISNSSK
;
A
#
# COMPACT_ATOMS: atom_id res chain seq x y z
N MET A 1 -18.38 -12.43 5.01
CA MET A 1 -17.05 -13.09 5.05
C MET A 1 -16.00 -11.99 4.98
N LEU A 2 -15.19 -11.84 6.02
CA LEU A 2 -14.27 -10.71 6.11
C LEU A 2 -13.29 -10.68 4.94
N ALA A 3 -13.16 -9.53 4.30
CA ALA A 3 -12.15 -9.26 3.29
C ALA A 3 -11.27 -8.08 3.71
N ILE A 4 -10.11 -7.96 3.07
CA ILE A 4 -9.24 -6.79 3.17
C ILE A 4 -9.22 -6.14 1.79
N LYS A 5 -9.56 -4.85 1.70
CA LYS A 5 -9.44 -4.06 0.48
C LYS A 5 -8.28 -3.09 0.63
N PHE A 6 -7.36 -3.17 -0.30
CA PHE A 6 -6.25 -2.23 -0.47
C PHE A 6 -6.65 -1.21 -1.53
N PHE A 7 -6.69 0.06 -1.16
CA PHE A 7 -6.92 1.19 -2.04
C PHE A 7 -5.58 1.81 -2.39
N ILE A 8 -5.07 1.53 -3.58
CA ILE A 8 -3.73 1.89 -4.03
C ILE A 8 -3.78 3.20 -4.79
N TYR A 9 -3.28 4.25 -4.17
CA TYR A 9 -3.23 5.61 -4.71
C TYR A 9 -1.92 5.84 -5.45
N ASN A 10 -2.05 6.35 -6.66
CA ASN A 10 -0.99 6.93 -7.46
C ASN A 10 -1.04 8.46 -7.29
N PRO A 11 0.07 9.16 -7.01
CA PRO A 11 0.11 10.63 -7.02
C PRO A 11 -0.46 11.27 -8.30
N GLU A 12 -0.35 10.58 -9.44
CA GLU A 12 -0.74 11.08 -10.76
C GLU A 12 -2.19 10.71 -11.17
N CYS A 13 -2.90 9.90 -10.37
CA CYS A 13 -4.24 9.43 -10.70
C CYS A 13 -5.22 9.63 -9.55
N SER A 14 -6.40 10.19 -9.84
CA SER A 14 -7.44 10.45 -8.85
C SER A 14 -8.21 9.19 -8.42
N ILE A 15 -8.22 8.14 -9.24
CA ILE A 15 -8.95 6.90 -8.96
C ILE A 15 -7.98 5.83 -8.45
N PRO A 16 -8.15 5.32 -7.22
CA PRO A 16 -7.29 4.28 -6.70
C PRO A 16 -7.54 2.91 -7.36
N ILE A 17 -6.47 2.13 -7.54
CA ILE A 17 -6.59 0.72 -7.88
C ILE A 17 -7.08 -0.02 -6.64
N THR A 18 -8.19 -0.75 -6.76
CA THR A 18 -8.73 -1.53 -5.64
C THR A 18 -8.31 -2.99 -5.76
N TYR A 19 -7.60 -3.49 -4.74
CA TYR A 19 -7.27 -4.91 -4.63
C TYR A 19 -7.97 -5.51 -3.42
N ARG A 20 -8.86 -6.50 -3.65
CA ARG A 20 -9.57 -7.22 -2.59
C ARG A 20 -8.94 -8.57 -2.36
N LEU A 21 -8.62 -8.86 -1.10
CA LEU A 21 -8.07 -10.13 -0.65
C LEU A 21 -8.99 -10.75 0.39
N GLN A 22 -9.37 -12.01 0.19
CA GLN A 22 -10.18 -12.74 1.17
C GLN A 22 -9.35 -13.05 2.41
N TRP A 23 -9.96 -12.96 3.60
CA TRP A 23 -9.27 -13.23 4.87
C TRP A 23 -8.62 -14.62 4.93
N SER A 24 -9.28 -15.64 4.36
CA SER A 24 -8.75 -17.01 4.28
C SER A 24 -7.39 -17.08 3.56
N LEU A 25 -7.21 -16.27 2.52
CA LEU A 25 -5.96 -16.19 1.76
C LEU A 25 -4.90 -15.34 2.48
N PHE A 26 -5.33 -14.37 3.28
CA PHE A 26 -4.42 -13.50 4.03
C PHE A 26 -3.70 -14.22 5.17
N LYS A 27 -4.29 -15.28 5.74
CA LYS A 27 -3.67 -16.05 6.85
C LYS A 27 -2.26 -16.57 6.57
N ASN A 28 -1.93 -16.83 5.29
CA ASN A 28 -0.61 -17.32 4.86
C ASN A 28 0.28 -16.23 4.26
N MET A 29 -0.15 -14.96 4.35
CA MET A 29 0.57 -13.81 3.84
C MET A 29 1.64 -13.37 4.85
N ASP A 30 2.84 -13.11 4.35
CA ASP A 30 3.88 -12.37 5.07
C ASP A 30 4.06 -10.99 4.42
N TRP A 31 4.77 -10.10 5.10
CA TRP A 31 4.97 -8.73 4.61
C TRP A 31 5.60 -8.69 3.22
N ASN A 32 6.61 -9.52 2.97
CA ASN A 32 7.32 -9.55 1.69
C ASN A 32 6.39 -10.00 0.54
N LYS A 33 5.54 -11.00 0.76
CA LYS A 33 4.53 -11.42 -0.22
C LYS A 33 3.50 -10.32 -0.49
N LEU A 34 3.05 -9.62 0.56
CA LEU A 34 2.12 -8.50 0.40
C LEU A 34 2.74 -7.38 -0.45
N ILE A 35 3.94 -6.93 -0.09
CA ILE A 35 4.66 -5.89 -0.83
C ILE A 35 4.95 -6.32 -2.26
N LYS A 36 5.38 -7.58 -2.48
CA LYS A 36 5.55 -8.15 -3.82
C LYS A 36 4.24 -8.10 -4.61
N LYS A 37 3.10 -8.42 -3.98
CA LYS A 37 1.80 -8.39 -4.65
C LYS A 37 1.39 -6.97 -5.05
N LEU A 38 1.65 -5.98 -4.20
CA LEU A 38 1.42 -4.57 -4.51
C LEU A 38 2.30 -4.11 -5.70
N HIS A 39 3.56 -4.54 -5.76
CA HIS A 39 4.41 -4.30 -6.93
C HIS A 39 3.89 -5.00 -8.20
N GLU A 40 3.36 -6.22 -8.11
CA GLU A 40 2.75 -6.90 -9.27
C GLU A 40 1.54 -6.14 -9.81
N ILE A 41 0.63 -5.71 -8.92
CA ILE A 41 -0.59 -4.98 -9.26
C ILE A 41 -0.27 -3.62 -9.89
N THR A 42 0.79 -2.97 -9.43
CA THR A 42 1.24 -1.66 -9.92
C THR A 42 2.27 -1.75 -11.04
N HIS A 43 2.46 -2.92 -11.65
CA HIS A 43 3.43 -3.15 -12.72
C HIS A 43 4.85 -2.67 -12.38
N LYS A 44 5.23 -2.75 -11.09
CA LYS A 44 6.51 -2.31 -10.54
C LYS A 44 6.82 -0.84 -10.85
N GLN A 45 5.82 0.02 -11.03
CA GLN A 45 6.02 1.45 -11.32
C GLN A 45 6.64 2.21 -10.14
N TYR A 46 6.38 1.76 -8.92
CA TYR A 46 6.75 2.45 -7.67
C TYR A 46 7.96 1.80 -6.98
N SER A 47 8.65 2.60 -6.16
CA SER A 47 9.78 2.14 -5.34
C SER A 47 9.34 1.47 -4.05
N GLY A 48 8.15 1.82 -3.55
CA GLY A 48 7.60 1.25 -2.33
C GLY A 48 6.19 1.76 -2.05
N PHE A 49 5.68 1.42 -0.87
CA PHE A 49 4.31 1.73 -0.46
C PHE A 49 4.26 2.11 1.01
N THR A 50 3.40 3.08 1.35
CA THR A 50 3.01 3.39 2.73
C THR A 50 1.57 2.93 2.94
N LEU A 51 1.35 2.06 3.92
CA LEU A 51 0.04 1.50 4.23
C LEU A 51 -0.53 2.17 5.50
N THR A 52 -1.80 2.55 5.45
CA THR A 52 -2.50 3.14 6.60
C THR A 52 -3.91 2.60 6.72
N TRP A 53 -4.39 2.45 7.95
CA TRP A 53 -5.78 2.11 8.29
C TRP A 53 -6.36 3.15 9.24
N ASN A 54 -7.64 3.51 9.08
CA ASN A 54 -8.34 4.42 9.97
C ASN A 54 -9.18 3.61 10.96
N ASP A 55 -8.85 3.71 12.26
CA ASP A 55 -9.53 2.99 13.34
C ASP A 55 -10.83 3.68 13.83
N GLY A 56 -11.20 4.79 13.20
CA GLY A 56 -12.31 5.68 13.57
C GLY A 56 -11.87 6.98 14.25
N PHE A 57 -10.61 7.05 14.71
CA PHE A 57 -10.06 8.20 15.44
C PHE A 57 -8.71 8.65 14.86
N HIS A 58 -7.85 7.72 14.47
CA HIS A 58 -6.50 7.95 13.99
C HIS A 58 -6.22 7.22 12.67
N ASN A 59 -5.33 7.78 11.86
CA ASN A 59 -4.73 7.09 10.73
C ASN A 59 -3.51 6.29 11.22
N CYS A 60 -3.70 5.01 11.52
CA CYS A 60 -2.66 4.10 11.97
C CYS A 60 -1.75 3.69 10.80
N ILE A 61 -0.44 3.78 10.98
CA ILE A 61 0.56 3.28 10.02
C ILE A 61 0.67 1.77 10.17
N ILE A 62 0.67 1.06 9.04
CA ILE A 62 0.84 -0.40 8.98
C ILE A 62 2.27 -0.67 8.53
N THR A 63 3.03 -1.36 9.37
CA THR A 63 4.46 -1.68 9.13
C THR A 63 4.71 -3.16 8.90
N ASP A 64 3.79 -4.03 9.33
CA ASP A 64 3.85 -5.48 9.15
C ASP A 64 2.43 -6.09 9.05
N VAL A 65 2.33 -7.35 8.64
CA VAL A 65 1.08 -8.11 8.60
C VAL A 65 0.42 -8.22 9.97
N LYS A 66 1.20 -8.19 11.07
CA LYS A 66 0.67 -8.21 12.44
C LYS A 66 -0.22 -7.00 12.74
N ASP A 67 0.09 -5.84 12.17
CA ASP A 67 -0.73 -4.64 12.35
C ASP A 67 -2.09 -4.81 11.64
N ILE A 68 -2.10 -5.47 10.48
CA ILE A 68 -3.32 -5.81 9.75
C ILE A 68 -4.16 -6.82 10.55
N LEU A 69 -3.54 -7.82 11.17
CA LEU A 69 -4.24 -8.78 12.03
C LEU A 69 -4.90 -8.08 13.21
N ARG A 70 -4.18 -7.16 13.88
CA ARG A 70 -4.72 -6.35 14.99
C ARG A 70 -5.87 -5.46 14.54
N ALA A 71 -5.78 -4.86 13.36
CA ALA A 71 -6.87 -4.05 12.79
C ALA A 71 -8.14 -4.90 12.53
N VAL A 72 -7.97 -6.12 12.03
CA VAL A 72 -9.07 -7.08 11.89
C VAL A 72 -9.69 -7.45 13.23
N GLU A 73 -8.87 -7.80 14.23
CA GLU A 73 -9.34 -8.13 15.58
C GLU A 73 -10.08 -6.94 16.22
N TYR A 74 -9.57 -5.73 16.05
CA TYR A 74 -10.21 -4.51 16.52
C TYR A 74 -11.59 -4.31 15.88
N MET A 75 -11.71 -4.44 14.56
CA MET A 75 -13.00 -4.34 13.87
C MET A 75 -14.01 -5.39 14.35
N GLN A 76 -13.56 -6.63 14.55
CA GLN A 76 -14.40 -7.73 15.01
C GLN A 76 -14.88 -7.53 16.45
N THR A 77 -14.02 -7.03 17.34
CA THR A 77 -14.33 -6.83 18.76
C THR A 77 -15.19 -5.59 19.00
N LYS A 78 -15.00 -4.52 18.22
CA LYS A 78 -15.76 -3.27 18.36
C LYS A 78 -17.16 -3.31 17.75
N GLN A 79 -17.59 -4.47 17.23
CA GLN A 79 -18.89 -4.61 16.59
C GLN A 79 -19.15 -3.53 15.53
N LEU A 80 -18.09 -3.12 14.81
CA LEU A 80 -18.21 -2.25 13.63
C LEU A 80 -18.79 -3.08 12.47
N HIS A 81 -19.97 -3.66 12.70
CA HIS A 81 -20.65 -4.69 11.91
C HIS A 81 -21.25 -4.18 10.60
N HIS A 82 -21.03 -2.92 10.26
CA HIS A 82 -21.55 -2.36 9.01
C HIS A 82 -20.64 -2.67 7.82
N ASP A 83 -19.33 -2.86 8.05
CA ASP A 83 -18.38 -3.17 6.99
C ASP A 83 -17.79 -4.58 7.16
N ASP A 84 -18.20 -5.48 6.27
CA ASP A 84 -17.65 -6.83 6.08
C ASP A 84 -16.20 -6.82 5.52
N CYS A 85 -15.50 -5.68 5.62
CA CYS A 85 -14.24 -5.41 4.96
C CYS A 85 -13.34 -4.43 5.71
N LEU A 86 -12.09 -4.83 5.96
CA LEU A 86 -11.04 -3.91 6.40
C LEU A 86 -10.57 -3.07 5.21
N HIS A 87 -10.60 -1.74 5.35
CA HIS A 87 -10.14 -0.80 4.33
C HIS A 87 -8.73 -0.29 4.64
N ILE A 88 -7.76 -0.65 3.81
CA ILE A 88 -6.37 -0.19 3.90
C ILE A 88 -6.08 0.78 2.77
N LYS A 89 -5.65 1.98 3.12
CA LYS A 89 -5.12 2.96 2.17
C LYS A 89 -3.65 2.63 1.90
N VAL A 90 -3.26 2.63 0.63
CA VAL A 90 -1.89 2.36 0.17
C VAL A 90 -1.44 3.56 -0.66
N ASN A 91 -0.51 4.35 -0.15
CA ASN A 91 0.12 5.43 -0.92
C ASN A 91 1.38 4.90 -1.59
N SER A 92 1.46 5.03 -2.92
CA SER A 92 2.62 4.56 -3.69
C SER A 92 3.73 5.60 -3.67
N LEU A 93 4.97 5.15 -3.48
CA LEU A 93 6.16 6.01 -3.48
C LEU A 93 6.78 6.03 -4.88
N PRO A 94 7.00 7.21 -5.50
CA PRO A 94 7.61 7.28 -6.81
C PRO A 94 9.02 6.66 -6.77
N LYS A 95 9.45 6.06 -7.87
CA LYS A 95 10.88 5.84 -8.06
C LYS A 95 11.52 7.22 -8.17
N SER A 96 12.52 7.50 -7.34
CA SER A 96 13.37 8.67 -7.59
C SER A 96 13.77 8.65 -9.06
N LEU A 97 13.61 9.76 -9.76
CA LEU A 97 14.07 9.89 -11.14
C LEU A 97 15.50 9.36 -11.22
N PRO A 98 15.88 8.57 -12.25
CA PRO A 98 17.29 8.37 -12.51
C PRO A 98 17.93 9.76 -12.58
N ASN A 99 19.08 9.96 -11.92
CA ASN A 99 19.84 11.21 -11.96
C ASN A 99 20.25 11.52 -13.41
N GLU A 100 19.36 12.12 -14.19
CA GLU A 100 19.69 12.76 -15.46
C GLU A 100 20.25 14.14 -15.16
N ASN A 101 21.46 14.21 -14.60
CA ASN A 101 22.24 15.45 -14.53
C ASN A 101 23.73 15.15 -14.29
N VAL A 102 24.36 14.51 -15.28
CA VAL A 102 25.78 14.76 -15.58
C VAL A 102 25.92 14.80 -17.10
N PHE A 103 25.24 15.73 -17.77
CA PHE A 103 25.79 16.24 -19.02
C PHE A 103 26.96 17.14 -18.63
N THR A 104 28.16 16.55 -18.55
CA THR A 104 29.40 17.33 -18.64
C THR A 104 29.37 18.07 -19.95
N ILE A 105 28.99 19.35 -19.90
CA ILE A 105 29.33 20.31 -20.94
C ILE A 105 30.84 20.43 -20.89
N SER A 106 31.55 19.57 -21.62
CA SER A 106 32.95 19.84 -21.96
C SER A 106 32.93 20.99 -22.94
N ASN A 107 33.04 22.22 -22.42
CA ASN A 107 33.42 23.39 -23.18
C ASN A 107 34.76 23.09 -23.86
N SER A 108 34.73 22.71 -25.14
CA SER A 108 35.89 22.80 -26.01
C SER A 108 36.08 24.26 -26.40
N SER A 109 36.76 25.01 -25.54
CA SER A 109 37.38 26.29 -25.90
C SER A 109 38.82 26.03 -26.36
N LYS A 110 39.02 25.96 -27.68
CA LYS A 110 40.09 26.57 -28.48
C LYS A 110 40.16 25.92 -29.86
#